data_AF-A0A3G4RJ85-F1
#
_entry.id   AF-A0A3G4RJ85-F1
#
_cell.length_a   1.000
_cell.length_b   1.000
_cell.length_c   1.000
_cell.angle_alpha   90.00
_cell.angle_beta   90.00
_cell.angle_gamma   90.00
#
_symmetry.space_group_name_H-M   'P 1'
#
loop_
_entity.id
_entity.type
_entity.pdbx_description
1 polymer ?
#
loop_
_entity_poly.entity_id
_entity_poly.type
_entity_poly.pdbx_seq_one_letter_code
_entity_poly.pdbx_strand_id
1 'polypeptide(L)'
;MYIDSHRITGWLLFITPKGDYMILKAMYSESFANIIQYVYVKDSTCYCAITGQELSLEIIDSIFRRYPDLQLLDADEAEKLRDLSLMTQWKEISKDRFDDMLNMLYPADWKGGALSDHETFKYAEGYTNHISYIFARIKNRYFECRSDRNKSHETIIHELQDYL
;
A
#
# COMPACT_ATOMS: atom_id res chain seq x y z
N MET A 1 -33.64 28.18 -23.28
CA MET A 1 -33.34 26.78 -22.96
C MET A 1 -32.03 26.46 -23.67
N TYR A 2 -30.92 26.53 -22.95
CA TYR A 2 -29.56 26.29 -23.43
C TYR A 2 -28.89 25.42 -22.37
N ILE A 3 -28.29 24.31 -22.80
CA ILE A 3 -27.60 23.36 -21.93
C ILE A 3 -26.19 23.90 -21.71
N ASP A 4 -25.80 24.17 -20.45
CA ASP A 4 -24.42 24.54 -20.08
C ASP A 4 -23.78 23.42 -19.27
N SER A 5 -22.64 22.96 -19.76
CA SER A 5 -21.90 21.78 -19.38
C SER A 5 -20.83 22.06 -18.31
N HIS A 6 -21.19 22.68 -17.19
CA HIS A 6 -20.21 23.01 -16.15
C HIS A 6 -20.63 22.53 -14.75
N ARG A 7 -19.75 21.68 -14.20
CA ARG A 7 -19.58 21.33 -12.78
C ARG A 7 -20.57 20.32 -12.17
N ILE A 8 -20.42 19.07 -12.58
CA ILE A 8 -20.69 17.94 -11.67
C ILE A 8 -19.45 17.78 -10.78
N THR A 9 -19.41 18.47 -9.63
CA THR A 9 -18.39 18.23 -8.60
C THR A 9 -18.97 17.32 -7.50
N GLY A 10 -19.03 16.03 -7.81
CA GLY A 10 -19.45 14.99 -6.88
C GLY A 10 -18.24 14.20 -6.38
N TRP A 11 -18.11 14.06 -5.07
CA TRP A 11 -17.07 13.28 -4.42
C TRP A 11 -17.43 11.79 -4.44
N LEU A 12 -16.47 10.92 -4.76
CA LEU A 12 -16.60 9.47 -4.58
C LEU A 12 -15.67 9.02 -3.46
N LEU A 13 -16.25 8.82 -2.28
CA LEU A 13 -15.61 8.20 -1.14
C LEU A 13 -15.64 6.69 -1.33
N PHE A 14 -14.50 6.08 -1.65
CA PHE A 14 -14.37 4.63 -1.62
C PHE A 14 -13.84 4.22 -0.26
N ILE A 15 -14.70 3.56 0.51
CA ILE A 15 -14.37 2.97 1.80
C ILE A 15 -13.94 1.53 1.53
N THR A 16 -12.67 1.22 1.73
CA THR A 16 -12.22 -0.17 1.76
C THR A 16 -11.68 -0.47 3.15
N PRO A 17 -12.43 -1.20 3.99
CA PRO A 17 -11.91 -1.64 5.27
C PRO A 17 -10.82 -2.69 5.04
N LYS A 18 -9.62 -2.50 5.63
CA LYS A 18 -8.56 -3.50 5.63
C LYS A 18 -7.80 -3.48 6.96
N GLY A 19 -8.21 -4.34 7.90
CA GLY A 19 -7.65 -4.39 9.25
C GLY A 19 -8.04 -3.19 10.13
N ASP A 20 -7.17 -2.80 11.07
CA ASP A 20 -7.34 -1.63 11.96
C ASP A 20 -7.23 -0.27 11.26
N TYR A 21 -7.11 -0.29 9.92
CA TYR A 21 -6.88 0.88 9.09
C TYR A 21 -8.01 1.04 8.07
N MET A 22 -8.47 2.29 7.90
CA MET A 22 -9.41 2.66 6.84
C MET A 22 -8.71 3.60 5.86
N ILE A 23 -8.68 3.29 4.57
CA ILE A 23 -8.13 4.19 3.54
C ILE A 23 -9.30 4.95 2.89
N LEU A 24 -9.30 6.27 3.03
CA LEU A 24 -10.21 7.23 2.41
C LEU A 24 -9.46 7.92 1.26
N LYS A 25 -9.92 7.69 0.02
CA LYS A 25 -9.40 8.41 -1.14
C LYS A 25 -10.24 9.67 -1.36
N ALA A 26 -9.65 10.85 -1.17
CA ALA A 26 -10.29 12.12 -1.48
C ALA A 26 -9.62 12.74 -2.71
N MET A 27 -10.38 13.36 -3.61
CA MET A 27 -9.86 14.23 -4.67
C MET A 27 -10.73 15.46 -4.75
N TYR A 28 -10.11 16.64 -4.86
CA TYR A 28 -10.79 17.80 -5.42
C TYR A 28 -9.87 18.65 -6.29
N SER A 29 -10.48 19.28 -7.29
CA SER A 29 -9.87 20.13 -8.31
C SER A 29 -10.72 21.41 -8.43
N GLU A 30 -10.25 22.51 -9.02
CA GLU A 30 -10.33 22.65 -10.48
C GLU A 30 -9.06 23.20 -11.15
N SER A 31 -8.04 23.55 -10.39
CA SER A 31 -6.74 24.02 -10.92
C SER A 31 -5.68 23.55 -9.93
N PHE A 32 -5.11 22.38 -10.21
CA PHE A 32 -4.33 21.54 -9.29
C PHE A 32 -3.18 22.25 -8.55
N ALA A 33 -3.45 22.80 -7.36
CA ALA A 33 -2.40 23.29 -6.45
C ALA A 33 -2.41 22.66 -5.06
N ASN A 34 -3.53 22.11 -4.58
CA ASN A 34 -3.68 21.62 -3.18
C ASN A 34 -4.43 20.29 -3.13
N ILE A 35 -3.73 19.16 -3.32
CA ILE A 35 -4.33 17.82 -3.35
C ILE A 35 -4.13 17.13 -1.99
N ILE A 36 -5.23 16.83 -1.29
CA ILE A 36 -5.23 15.77 -0.27
C ILE A 36 -5.14 14.44 -1.03
N GLN A 37 -4.02 13.72 -0.92
CA GLN A 37 -3.85 12.47 -1.66
C GLN A 37 -4.58 11.30 -0.99
N TYR A 38 -4.46 11.19 0.34
CA TYR A 38 -5.05 10.10 1.11
C TYR A 38 -5.43 10.58 2.50
N VAL A 39 -6.54 10.08 3.02
CA VAL A 39 -6.89 10.13 4.43
C VAL A 39 -6.92 8.69 4.93
N TYR A 40 -6.41 8.40 6.13
CA TYR A 40 -6.63 7.09 6.73
C TYR A 40 -6.95 7.18 8.21
N VAL A 41 -7.63 6.17 8.75
CA VAL A 41 -8.00 6.12 10.17
C VAL A 41 -7.23 5.02 10.86
N LYS A 42 -6.65 5.32 12.03
CA LYS A 42 -6.03 4.36 12.95
C LYS A 42 -6.45 4.71 14.37
N ASP A 43 -6.91 3.74 15.16
CA ASP A 43 -7.29 3.94 16.57
C ASP A 43 -8.29 5.11 16.76
N SER A 44 -9.26 5.22 15.85
CA SER A 44 -10.25 6.34 15.80
C SER A 44 -9.68 7.73 15.47
N THR A 45 -8.40 7.84 15.13
CA THR A 45 -7.75 9.09 14.71
C THR A 45 -7.64 9.16 13.19
N CYS A 46 -8.04 10.29 12.59
CA CYS A 46 -7.98 10.52 11.15
C CYS A 46 -6.67 11.24 10.76
N TYR A 47 -5.91 10.64 9.84
CA TYR A 47 -4.65 11.17 9.32
C TYR A 47 -4.81 11.59 7.86
N CYS A 48 -4.15 12.66 7.45
CA CYS A 48 -4.22 13.19 6.08
C CYS A 48 -2.82 13.51 5.54
N ALA A 49 -2.57 13.12 4.28
CA ALA A 49 -1.38 13.50 3.53
C ALA A 49 -1.77 14.47 2.40
N ILE A 50 -1.14 15.64 2.38
CA ILE A 50 -1.39 16.68 1.38
C ILE A 50 -0.11 16.87 0.57
N THR A 51 -0.23 16.87 -0.76
CA THR A 51 0.90 17.19 -1.65
C THR A 51 0.52 18.36 -2.55
N GLY A 52 1.32 19.42 -2.49
CA GLY A 52 1.12 20.70 -3.18
C GLY A 52 1.85 21.81 -2.41
N GLN A 53 2.17 22.94 -3.06
CA GLN A 53 2.91 24.07 -2.44
C GLN A 53 2.33 24.51 -1.08
N GLU A 54 3.16 25.21 -0.29
CA GLU A 54 2.82 25.81 1.02
C GLU A 54 1.32 26.14 1.12
N LEU A 55 0.60 25.33 1.91
CA LEU A 55 -0.79 25.62 2.21
C LEU A 55 -0.84 26.91 3.02
N SER A 56 -1.69 27.86 2.59
CA SER A 56 -1.91 29.06 3.39
C SER A 56 -2.54 28.66 4.74
N LEU A 57 -2.21 29.43 5.79
CA LEU A 57 -2.78 29.23 7.13
C LEU A 57 -4.31 29.23 7.13
N GLU A 58 -4.93 29.98 6.22
CA GLU A 58 -6.38 30.04 6.05
C GLU A 58 -6.99 28.71 5.58
N ILE A 59 -6.32 28.02 4.65
CA ILE A 59 -6.77 26.71 4.15
C ILE A 59 -6.63 25.67 5.26
N ILE A 60 -5.50 25.70 5.98
CA ILE A 60 -5.24 24.81 7.11
C ILE A 60 -6.32 24.99 8.20
N ASP A 61 -6.63 26.24 8.57
CA ASP A 61 -7.65 26.55 9.57
C ASP A 61 -9.06 26.08 9.12
N SER A 62 -9.42 26.30 7.86
CA SER A 62 -10.69 25.82 7.30
C SER A 62 -10.83 24.29 7.36
N ILE A 63 -9.73 23.56 7.09
CA ILE A 63 -9.69 22.10 7.19
C ILE A 63 -9.90 21.66 8.64
N PHE A 64 -9.16 22.22 9.60
CA PHE A 64 -9.30 21.85 11.03
C PHE A 64 -10.66 22.25 11.62
N ARG A 65 -11.28 23.33 11.16
CA ARG A 65 -12.67 23.65 11.57
C ARG A 65 -13.67 22.60 11.10
N ARG A 66 -13.46 22.05 9.91
CA ARG A 66 -14.35 21.03 9.33
C ARG A 66 -14.07 19.63 9.89
N TYR A 67 -12.81 19.35 10.22
CA TYR A 67 -12.33 18.08 10.72
C TYR A 67 -11.41 18.33 11.92
N PRO A 68 -11.96 18.60 13.11
CA PRO A 68 -11.17 18.98 14.30
C PRO A 68 -10.25 17.86 14.79
N ASP A 69 -10.59 16.61 14.49
CA ASP A 69 -9.79 15.42 14.85
C ASP A 69 -8.76 15.02 13.79
N LEU A 70 -8.63 15.81 12.72
CA LEU A 70 -7.65 15.55 11.67
C LEU A 70 -6.24 15.76 12.20
N GLN A 71 -5.31 14.88 11.84
CA GLN A 71 -3.88 15.10 12.05
C GLN A 71 -3.19 15.23 10.69
N LEU A 72 -2.38 16.31 10.55
CA LEU A 72 -1.51 16.48 9.40
C LEU A 72 -0.22 15.70 9.64
N LEU A 73 0.17 14.90 8.66
CA LEU A 73 1.43 14.18 8.66
C LEU A 73 2.36 14.75 7.60
N ASP A 74 3.66 14.60 7.85
CA ASP A 74 4.66 14.74 6.80
C ASP A 74 4.42 13.72 5.68
N ALA A 75 4.79 14.07 4.44
CA ALA A 75 4.57 13.21 3.28
C ALA A 75 5.30 11.85 3.41
N ASP A 76 6.52 11.84 3.94
CA ASP A 76 7.30 10.61 4.12
C ASP A 76 6.68 9.75 5.24
N GLU A 77 6.16 10.38 6.28
CA GLU A 77 5.48 9.68 7.37
C GLU A 77 4.17 9.04 6.89
N ALA A 78 3.38 9.77 6.11
CA ALA A 78 2.17 9.24 5.52
C ALA A 78 2.44 8.10 4.53
N GLU A 79 3.50 8.19 3.72
CA GLU A 79 3.88 7.13 2.80
C GLU A 79 4.28 5.85 3.56
N LYS A 80 5.07 5.97 4.62
CA LYS A 80 5.44 4.83 5.49
C LYS A 80 4.22 4.16 6.10
N LEU A 81 3.29 4.93 6.66
CA LEU A 81 2.10 4.40 7.31
C LEU A 81 1.17 3.72 6.29
N ARG A 82 1.05 4.29 5.09
CA ARG A 82 0.35 3.66 3.96
C ARG A 82 1.01 2.33 3.59
N ASP A 83 2.33 2.29 3.38
CA ASP A 83 3.03 1.07 2.99
C ASP A 83 2.93 -0.02 4.08
N LEU A 84 3.02 0.35 5.37
CA LEU A 84 2.78 -0.56 6.49
C LEU A 84 1.37 -1.18 6.43
N SER A 85 0.33 -0.39 6.12
CA SER A 85 -1.05 -0.89 6.01
C SER A 85 -1.26 -1.87 4.84
N LEU A 86 -0.35 -1.85 3.86
CA LEU A 86 -0.42 -2.71 2.68
C LEU A 86 0.30 -4.04 2.89
N MET A 87 1.17 -4.15 3.89
CA MET A 87 1.86 -5.39 4.21
C MET A 87 0.86 -6.48 4.65
N THR A 88 1.21 -7.74 4.42
CA THR A 88 0.44 -8.89 4.91
C THR A 88 1.37 -9.87 5.57
N GLN A 89 0.83 -10.62 6.53
CA GLN A 89 1.53 -11.78 7.09
C GLN A 89 1.74 -12.85 6.01
N TRP A 90 2.67 -13.77 6.30
CA TRP A 90 2.88 -14.95 5.49
C TRP A 90 1.62 -15.81 5.46
N LYS A 91 1.26 -16.24 4.26
CA LYS A 91 0.15 -17.16 4.02
C LYS A 91 0.69 -18.37 3.26
N GLU A 92 0.44 -19.56 3.79
CA GLU A 92 0.73 -20.79 3.06
C GLU A 92 -0.23 -20.93 1.86
N ILE A 93 0.35 -21.33 0.72
CA ILE A 93 -0.34 -21.51 -0.56
C ILE A 93 -0.01 -22.88 -1.15
N SER A 94 -0.77 -23.28 -2.16
CA SER A 94 -0.46 -24.50 -2.92
C SER A 94 0.76 -24.31 -3.83
N LYS A 95 1.38 -25.41 -4.24
CA LYS A 95 2.39 -25.43 -5.29
C LYS A 95 1.87 -24.81 -6.58
N ASP A 96 0.67 -25.19 -7.01
CA ASP A 96 0.07 -24.68 -8.26
C ASP A 96 -0.06 -23.15 -8.21
N ARG A 97 -0.49 -22.60 -7.06
CA ARG A 97 -0.56 -21.15 -6.87
C ARG A 97 0.83 -20.49 -6.98
N PHE A 98 1.86 -21.11 -6.43
CA PHE A 98 3.22 -20.59 -6.52
C PHE A 98 3.73 -20.60 -7.96
N ASP A 99 3.52 -21.70 -8.68
CA ASP A 99 3.91 -21.85 -10.08
C ASP A 99 3.14 -20.87 -10.98
N ASP A 100 1.84 -20.69 -10.75
CA ASP A 100 1.02 -19.70 -11.44
C ASP A 100 1.61 -18.29 -11.28
N MET A 101 2.01 -17.94 -10.04
CA MET A 101 2.59 -16.63 -9.75
C MET A 101 3.97 -16.45 -10.38
N LEU A 102 4.81 -17.49 -10.36
CA LEU A 102 6.11 -17.45 -11.04
C LEU A 102 5.99 -17.14 -12.54
N ASN A 103 4.85 -17.51 -13.16
CA ASN A 103 4.57 -17.28 -14.58
C ASN A 103 3.67 -16.07 -14.87
N MET A 104 3.20 -15.34 -13.85
CA MET A 104 2.22 -14.26 -14.02
C MET A 104 2.86 -12.91 -14.33
N LEU A 105 3.89 -12.54 -13.58
CA LEU A 105 4.66 -11.30 -13.74
C LEU A 105 6.16 -11.63 -13.69
N TYR A 106 7.00 -10.70 -14.13
CA TYR A 106 8.44 -10.96 -14.21
C TYR A 106 9.05 -11.14 -12.80
N PRO A 107 9.60 -12.33 -12.47
CA PRO A 107 10.28 -12.53 -11.20
C PRO A 107 11.63 -11.80 -11.21
N ALA A 108 11.83 -10.95 -10.22
CA ALA A 108 13.09 -10.28 -9.93
C ALA A 108 13.63 -10.77 -8.57
N ASP A 109 14.92 -10.50 -8.36
CA ASP A 109 15.64 -10.85 -7.11
C ASP A 109 15.32 -12.31 -6.72
N TRP A 110 15.53 -13.23 -7.67
CA TRP A 110 15.23 -14.65 -7.51
C TRP A 110 16.47 -15.36 -6.98
N LYS A 111 16.32 -16.08 -5.86
CA LYS A 111 17.38 -16.88 -5.25
C LYS A 111 16.90 -18.28 -4.92
N GLY A 112 17.74 -19.26 -5.21
CA GLY A 112 17.44 -20.69 -5.12
C GLY A 112 17.00 -21.27 -6.47
N GLY A 113 16.33 -22.42 -6.44
CA GLY A 113 15.75 -23.09 -7.61
C GLY A 113 15.22 -24.48 -7.26
N ALA A 114 14.73 -25.23 -8.24
CA ALA A 114 14.07 -26.53 -8.02
C ALA A 114 14.91 -27.56 -7.24
N LEU A 115 16.25 -27.44 -7.26
CA LEU A 115 17.17 -28.35 -6.57
C LEU A 115 17.59 -27.89 -5.16
N SER A 116 17.21 -26.68 -4.74
CA SER A 116 17.51 -26.19 -3.39
C SER A 116 16.34 -26.41 -2.43
N ASP A 117 16.67 -26.52 -1.14
CA ASP A 117 15.70 -26.61 -0.05
C ASP A 117 14.90 -25.32 0.15
N HIS A 118 15.34 -24.21 -0.44
CA HIS A 118 14.66 -22.93 -0.36
C HIS A 118 14.67 -22.23 -1.72
N GLU A 119 13.60 -21.53 -2.03
CA GLU A 119 13.47 -20.74 -3.25
C GLU A 119 12.60 -19.53 -2.96
N THR A 120 13.02 -18.37 -3.43
CA THR A 120 12.36 -17.11 -3.09
C THR A 120 12.51 -16.13 -4.24
N PHE A 121 11.45 -15.40 -4.54
CA PHE A 121 11.47 -14.35 -5.56
C PHE A 121 10.47 -13.24 -5.20
N LYS A 122 10.62 -12.11 -5.89
CA LYS A 122 9.74 -10.95 -5.78
C LYS A 122 9.32 -10.52 -7.19
N TYR A 123 8.23 -9.77 -7.33
CA TYR A 123 7.94 -9.16 -8.63
C TYR A 123 8.73 -7.88 -8.86
N ALA A 124 9.17 -7.66 -10.10
CA ALA A 124 9.91 -6.46 -10.50
C ALA A 124 9.03 -5.20 -10.49
N GLU A 125 7.76 -5.35 -10.85
CA GLU A 125 6.75 -4.30 -10.88
C GLU A 125 6.44 -3.76 -9.48
N GLY A 126 6.61 -4.59 -8.46
CA GLY A 126 6.20 -4.28 -7.08
C GLY A 126 4.68 -4.21 -6.92
N TYR A 127 4.25 -3.85 -5.71
CA TYR A 127 2.88 -3.48 -5.37
C TYR A 127 2.76 -1.96 -5.18
N THR A 128 3.80 -1.36 -4.59
CA THR A 128 4.07 0.09 -4.54
C THR A 128 5.56 0.32 -4.80
N ASN A 129 6.05 1.55 -4.65
CA ASN A 129 7.48 1.84 -4.75
C ASN A 129 8.32 1.09 -3.70
N HIS A 130 7.76 0.78 -2.53
CA HIS A 130 8.47 0.13 -1.42
C HIS A 130 7.97 -1.27 -1.09
N ILE A 131 6.73 -1.63 -1.46
CA ILE A 131 6.14 -2.93 -1.16
C ILE A 131 6.13 -3.78 -2.42
N SER A 132 6.47 -5.07 -2.30
CA SER A 132 6.31 -6.06 -3.38
C SER A 132 5.55 -7.30 -2.88
N TYR A 133 5.02 -8.07 -3.84
CA TYR A 133 4.65 -9.45 -3.56
C TYR A 133 5.93 -10.29 -3.44
N ILE A 134 6.00 -11.07 -2.37
CA ILE A 134 7.14 -11.95 -2.09
C ILE A 134 6.61 -13.38 -2.02
N PHE A 135 7.28 -14.26 -2.73
CA PHE A 135 6.97 -15.69 -2.77
C PHE A 135 8.16 -16.48 -2.25
N ALA A 136 7.86 -17.53 -1.50
CA ALA A 136 8.87 -18.41 -0.93
C ALA A 136 8.41 -19.87 -0.99
N ARG A 137 9.34 -20.76 -1.25
CA ARG A 137 9.21 -22.21 -1.07
C ARG A 137 10.28 -22.65 -0.08
N ILE A 138 9.88 -23.37 0.97
CA ILE A 138 10.80 -24.08 1.85
C ILE A 138 10.46 -25.57 1.81
N LYS A 139 11.39 -26.39 1.30
CA LYS A 139 11.19 -27.80 0.94
C LYS A 139 9.96 -27.94 0.02
N ASN A 140 8.86 -28.48 0.56
CA ASN A 140 7.61 -28.74 -0.15
C ASN A 140 6.44 -27.84 0.30
N ARG A 141 6.73 -26.75 1.02
CA ARG A 141 5.74 -25.77 1.48
C ARG A 141 5.96 -24.44 0.81
N TYR A 142 4.88 -23.75 0.46
CA TYR A 142 4.89 -22.58 -0.40
C TYR A 142 4.15 -21.44 0.30
N PHE A 143 4.66 -20.23 0.18
CA PHE A 143 4.18 -19.08 0.92
C PHE A 143 4.16 -17.83 0.04
N GLU A 144 3.18 -16.96 0.29
CA GLU A 144 3.11 -15.61 -0.26
C GLU A 144 2.91 -14.57 0.85
N CYS A 145 3.46 -13.37 0.66
CA CYS A 145 3.11 -12.20 1.45
C CYS A 145 3.29 -10.90 0.63
N ARG A 146 2.89 -9.77 1.22
CA ARG A 146 3.29 -8.43 0.76
C ARG A 146 4.15 -7.79 1.83
N SER A 147 5.34 -7.35 1.47
CA SER A 147 6.29 -6.74 2.39
C SER A 147 7.27 -5.83 1.63
N ASP A 148 8.16 -5.17 2.37
CA ASP A 148 9.28 -4.41 1.82
C ASP A 148 9.99 -5.15 0.66
N ARG A 149 10.07 -4.48 -0.49
CA ARG A 149 10.63 -5.01 -1.75
C ARG A 149 12.12 -5.35 -1.64
N ASN A 150 12.83 -4.74 -0.70
CA ASN A 150 14.24 -4.95 -0.44
C ASN A 150 14.48 -5.97 0.69
N LYS A 151 13.42 -6.64 1.19
CA LYS A 151 13.58 -7.71 2.19
C LYS A 151 14.54 -8.77 1.66
N SER A 152 15.62 -9.04 2.42
CA SER A 152 16.64 -10.01 2.02
C SER A 152 16.10 -11.44 2.04
N HIS A 153 16.72 -12.30 1.23
CA HIS A 153 16.40 -13.72 1.18
C HIS A 153 16.64 -14.43 2.51
N GLU A 154 17.70 -14.06 3.22
CA GLU A 154 18.05 -14.60 4.53
C GLU A 154 16.96 -14.28 5.55
N THR A 155 16.44 -13.05 5.56
CA THR A 155 15.33 -12.65 6.43
C THR A 155 14.05 -13.39 6.07
N ILE A 156 13.72 -13.53 4.79
CA ILE A 156 12.55 -14.31 4.33
C ILE A 156 12.63 -15.75 4.85
N ILE A 157 13.78 -16.40 4.68
CA ILE A 157 13.98 -17.78 5.13
C ILE A 157 13.86 -17.87 6.66
N HIS A 158 14.50 -16.95 7.38
CA HIS A 158 14.44 -16.92 8.84
C HIS A 158 13.00 -16.73 9.37
N GLU A 159 12.23 -15.77 8.83
CA GLU A 159 10.83 -15.56 9.22
C GLU A 159 9.93 -16.79 8.98
N LEU A 160 10.24 -17.58 7.94
CA LEU A 160 9.48 -18.78 7.62
C LEU A 160 9.92 -20.00 8.44
N GLN A 161 11.03 -19.95 9.16
CA GLN A 161 11.41 -21.04 10.09
C GLN A 161 10.36 -21.23 11.18
N ASP A 162 9.71 -20.15 11.63
CA ASP A 162 8.65 -20.20 12.64
C ASP A 162 7.38 -20.93 12.16
N TYR A 163 7.23 -21.14 10.85
CA TYR A 163 6.08 -21.82 10.25
C TYR A 163 6.33 -23.32 10.02
N LEU A 164 7.56 -23.81 10.19
CA LEU A 164 8.01 -25.17 9.85
C LEU A 164 8.06 -26.11 11.07
#